data_AF-A0A645HE80-F1
#
_entry.id   AF-A0A645HE80-F1
#
_cell.length_a   1.000
_cell.length_b   1.000
_cell.length_c   1.000
_cell.angle_alpha   90.00
_cell.angle_beta   90.00
_cell.angle_gamma   90.00
#
_symmetry.space_group_name_H-M   'P 1'
#
loop_
_entity.id
_entity.type
_entity.pdbx_description
1 polymer ?
#
loop_
_entity_poly.entity_id
_entity_poly.type
_entity_poly.pdbx_seq_one_letter_code
_entity_poly.pdbx_strand_id
1 'polypeptide(L)'
;MCFGWIDGQMKSIGNTKYLKYFSRRKEKSIWSDKNKKTAEMLLKKGLMTELGEKAVETAKAKGLWDAPKHDAITDEQVEEFAEKLAGISPAYENFNNMSRSIRFTYTKRYLSFKSEEARQRDFEKIVDRLNKNLKPM
;
A
#
# COMPACT_ATOMS: atom_id res chain seq x y z
N MET A 1 2.21 0.71 19.61
CA MET A 1 2.80 -0.65 19.47
C MET A 1 2.73 -1.43 20.77
N CYS A 2 3.22 -0.89 21.90
CA CYS A 2 3.15 -1.51 23.23
C CYS A 2 1.77 -2.07 23.60
N PHE A 3 0.70 -1.37 23.23
CA PHE A 3 -0.69 -1.73 23.51
C PHE A 3 -1.42 -2.40 22.33
N GLY A 4 -0.69 -2.88 21.32
CA GLY A 4 -1.28 -3.44 20.09
C GLY A 4 -1.85 -2.37 19.13
N TRP A 5 -1.45 -1.10 19.28
CA TRP A 5 -1.87 0.01 18.43
C TRP A 5 -0.80 0.38 17.39
N ILE A 6 -1.22 0.99 16.29
CA ILE A 6 -0.37 1.51 15.22
C ILE A 6 -0.66 3.00 14.98
N ASP A 7 0.39 3.71 14.58
CA ASP A 7 0.32 5.10 14.18
C ASP A 7 -0.33 5.21 12.79
N GLY A 8 -1.29 6.13 12.66
CA GLY A 8 -1.93 6.49 11.41
C GLY A 8 -1.32 7.73 10.75
N GLN A 9 -2.12 8.40 9.93
CA GLN A 9 -1.72 9.62 9.27
C GLN A 9 -1.45 10.74 10.28
N MET A 10 -0.40 11.52 9.99
CA MET A 10 -0.09 12.75 10.71
C MET A 10 -0.57 13.93 9.87
N LYS A 11 -1.30 14.86 10.48
CA LYS A 11 -1.76 16.09 9.84
C LYS A 11 -1.17 17.29 10.57
N SER A 12 -0.41 18.13 9.86
CA SER A 12 0.08 19.40 10.41
C SER A 12 -1.08 20.35 10.67
N ILE A 13 -1.03 21.05 11.80
CA ILE A 13 -1.95 22.12 12.18
C ILE A 13 -1.09 23.34 12.49
N GLY A 14 -0.83 24.14 11.46
CA GLY A 14 0.08 25.27 11.53
C GLY A 14 1.54 24.85 11.75
N ASN A 15 2.35 25.77 12.28
CA ASN A 15 3.81 25.60 12.30
C ASN A 15 4.34 24.81 13.51
N THR A 16 3.54 24.63 14.56
CA THR A 16 4.03 24.07 15.84
C THR A 16 3.21 22.88 16.36
N LYS A 17 2.10 22.52 15.70
CA LYS A 17 1.20 21.46 16.16
C LYS A 17 0.91 20.46 15.04
N TYR A 18 0.61 19.24 15.44
CA TYR A 18 0.13 18.20 14.53
C TYR A 18 -0.90 17.32 15.23
N LEU A 19 -1.82 16.76 14.45
CA LEU A 19 -2.69 15.69 14.85
C LEU A 19 -2.07 14.36 14.42
N LYS A 20 -2.01 13.41 15.33
CA LYS A 20 -1.56 12.04 15.03
C LYS A 20 -2.66 11.06 15.38
N TYR A 21 -3.13 10.34 14.37
CA TYR A 21 -4.12 9.30 14.57
C TYR A 21 -3.46 8.03 15.13
N PHE A 22 -4.14 7.35 16.04
CA PHE A 22 -3.74 6.03 16.52
C PHE A 22 -4.94 5.09 16.42
N SER A 23 -4.69 3.86 16.00
CA SER A 23 -5.72 2.83 15.94
C SER A 23 -5.22 1.50 16.45
N ARG A 24 -6.16 0.67 16.95
CA ARG A 24 -5.88 -0.73 17.25
C ARG A 24 -5.52 -1.45 15.96
N ARG A 25 -4.47 -2.27 16.00
CA ARG A 25 -4.15 -3.13 14.86
C ARG A 25 -5.26 -4.14 14.65
N LYS A 26 -5.70 -4.30 13.40
CA LYS A 26 -6.64 -5.36 13.03
C LYS A 26 -5.87 -6.67 12.92
N GLU A 27 -6.57 -7.78 13.12
CA GLU A 27 -5.97 -9.11 13.05
C GLU A 27 -5.37 -9.45 11.68
N LYS A 28 -5.86 -8.83 10.61
CA LYS A 28 -5.38 -9.01 9.22
C LYS A 28 -4.38 -7.94 8.79
N SER A 29 -3.94 -7.05 9.69
CA SER A 29 -3.03 -5.96 9.33
C SER A 29 -1.62 -6.49 9.07
N ILE A 30 -1.04 -6.13 7.93
CA ILE A 30 0.34 -6.42 7.54
C ILE A 30 1.33 -5.65 8.45
N TRP A 31 2.44 -6.29 8.82
CA TRP A 31 3.51 -5.67 9.59
C TRP A 31 4.61 -5.17 8.67
N SER A 32 4.87 -3.85 8.70
CA SER A 32 6.04 -3.27 8.03
C SER A 32 7.31 -3.59 8.80
N ASP A 33 8.45 -3.62 8.13
CA ASP A 33 9.77 -3.88 8.76
C ASP A 33 10.06 -2.88 9.90
N LYS A 34 9.69 -1.61 9.71
CA LYS A 34 9.81 -0.58 10.74
C LYS A 34 9.02 -0.95 12.00
N ASN A 35 7.78 -1.42 11.83
CA ASN A 35 6.97 -1.84 12.96
C ASN A 35 7.53 -3.10 13.60
N LYS A 36 7.93 -4.12 12.81
CA LYS A 36 8.56 -5.34 13.37
C LYS A 36 9.78 -5.01 14.24
N LYS A 37 10.71 -4.21 13.72
CA LYS A 37 11.89 -3.72 14.46
C LYS A 37 11.51 -2.98 15.74
N THR A 38 10.48 -2.13 15.67
CA THR A 38 9.98 -1.40 16.84
C THR A 38 9.38 -2.34 17.88
N ALA A 39 8.60 -3.36 17.46
CA ALA A 39 8.04 -4.36 18.38
C ALA A 39 9.14 -5.18 19.05
N GLU A 40 10.12 -5.66 18.27
CA GLU A 40 11.26 -6.42 18.79
C GLU A 40 12.06 -5.62 19.81
N MET A 41 12.31 -4.34 19.54
CA MET A 41 12.99 -3.44 20.48
C MET A 41 12.17 -3.24 21.77
N LEU A 42 10.86 -3.07 21.66
CA LEU A 42 9.98 -2.91 22.83
C LEU A 42 9.87 -4.19 23.67
N LEU A 43 9.80 -5.35 23.02
CA LEU A 43 9.85 -6.67 23.68
C LEU A 43 11.17 -6.85 24.44
N LYS A 44 12.31 -6.57 23.80
CA LYS A 44 13.64 -6.66 24.43
C LYS A 44 13.79 -5.74 25.65
N LYS A 45 13.11 -4.59 25.64
CA LYS A 45 13.14 -3.62 26.75
C LYS A 45 12.09 -3.90 27.84
N GLY A 46 11.26 -4.93 27.71
CA GLY A 46 10.16 -5.20 28.64
C GLY A 46 9.09 -4.10 28.65
N LEU A 47 8.95 -3.35 27.55
CA LEU A 47 8.01 -2.22 27.42
C LEU A 47 6.71 -2.61 26.68
N MET A 48 6.58 -3.88 26.27
CA MET A 48 5.33 -4.40 25.73
C MET A 48 4.35 -4.69 26.85
N THR A 49 3.07 -4.45 26.59
CA THR A 49 1.99 -4.96 27.44
C THR A 49 1.42 -6.23 26.84
N GLU A 50 0.62 -6.98 27.60
CA GLU A 50 -0.07 -8.19 27.15
C GLU A 50 -0.82 -7.98 25.82
N LEU A 51 -1.42 -6.80 25.62
CA LEU A 51 -2.12 -6.46 24.37
C LEU A 51 -1.17 -6.32 23.18
N GLY A 52 0.03 -5.78 23.39
CA GLY A 52 1.07 -5.69 22.37
C GLY A 52 1.66 -7.05 22.02
N GLU A 53 1.93 -7.88 23.02
CA GLU A 53 2.44 -9.24 22.85
C GLU A 53 1.45 -10.10 22.08
N LYS A 54 0.18 -10.11 22.50
CA LYS A 54 -0.89 -10.83 21.80
C LYS A 54 -1.03 -10.40 20.34
N ALA A 55 -0.84 -9.12 20.04
CA ALA A 55 -0.87 -8.62 18.66
C ALA A 55 0.31 -9.14 17.81
N VAL A 56 1.50 -9.29 18.39
CA VAL A 56 2.67 -9.89 17.74
C VAL A 56 2.45 -11.39 17.53
N GLU A 57 2.00 -12.11 18.56
CA GLU A 57 1.70 -13.55 18.49
C GLU A 57 0.64 -13.85 17.42
N THR A 58 -0.45 -13.08 17.41
CA THR A 58 -1.51 -13.22 16.41
C THR A 58 -0.97 -13.04 14.99
N ALA A 59 -0.07 -12.08 14.81
CA ALA A 59 0.54 -11.83 13.52
C ALA A 59 1.47 -12.96 13.08
N LYS A 60 2.26 -13.53 13.99
CA LYS A 60 3.12 -14.69 13.73
C LYS A 60 2.29 -15.93 13.41
N ALA A 61 1.28 -16.24 14.22
CA ALA A 61 0.39 -17.37 14.03
C ALA A 61 -0.36 -17.33 12.68
N LYS A 62 -0.70 -16.12 12.21
CA LYS A 62 -1.37 -15.91 10.91
C LYS A 62 -0.41 -15.72 9.73
N GLY A 63 0.91 -15.86 9.94
CA GLY A 63 1.92 -15.62 8.90
C GLY A 63 1.99 -14.17 8.42
N LEU A 64 1.34 -13.22 9.09
CA LEU A 64 1.36 -11.79 8.77
C LEU A 64 2.64 -11.09 9.24
N TRP A 65 3.33 -11.71 10.20
CA TRP A 65 4.64 -11.27 10.66
C TRP A 65 5.70 -11.47 9.58
N ASP A 66 5.68 -12.59 8.86
CA ASP A 66 6.64 -12.90 7.79
C ASP A 66 5.99 -12.88 6.40
N ALA A 67 4.82 -12.23 6.30
CA ALA A 67 4.11 -12.12 5.03
C ALA A 67 5.07 -11.55 3.97
N PRO A 68 5.11 -12.16 2.77
CA PRO A 68 5.89 -11.64 1.66
C PRO A 68 5.56 -10.17 1.47
N LYS A 69 6.59 -9.36 1.23
CA LYS A 69 6.34 -8.02 0.72
C LYS A 69 5.55 -8.20 -0.57
N HIS A 70 4.45 -7.47 -0.74
CA HIS A 70 3.96 -7.29 -2.09
C HIS A 70 5.10 -6.67 -2.86
N ASP A 71 5.59 -7.37 -3.88
CA ASP A 71 6.69 -6.88 -4.70
C ASP A 71 6.37 -5.46 -5.12
N ALA A 72 7.32 -4.57 -4.85
CA ALA A 72 7.20 -3.21 -5.30
C ALA A 72 7.11 -3.28 -6.83
N ILE A 73 6.10 -2.61 -7.40
CA ILE A 73 6.04 -2.47 -8.85
C ILE A 73 7.38 -1.90 -9.33
N THR A 74 7.97 -2.53 -10.33
CA THR A 74 9.24 -2.06 -10.90
C THR A 74 8.98 -1.04 -12.00
N ASP A 75 9.99 -0.25 -12.37
CA ASP A 75 9.83 0.70 -13.48
C ASP A 75 9.58 -0.05 -14.80
N GLU A 76 10.17 -1.23 -14.99
CA GLU A 76 9.91 -2.10 -16.16
C GLU A 76 8.45 -2.53 -16.24
N GLN A 77 7.82 -2.91 -15.13
CA GLN A 77 6.40 -3.24 -15.09
C GLN A 77 5.50 -2.05 -15.42
N VAL A 78 5.94 -0.83 -15.10
CA VAL A 78 5.22 0.39 -15.50
C VAL A 78 5.35 0.63 -16.99
N GLU A 79 6.52 0.38 -17.58
CA GLU A 79 6.74 0.47 -19.02
C GLU A 79 5.92 -0.57 -19.78
N GLU A 80 5.93 -1.84 -19.36
CA GLU A 80 5.07 -2.90 -19.94
C GLU A 80 3.58 -2.53 -19.89
N PHE A 81 3.14 -1.87 -18.80
CA PHE A 81 1.77 -1.39 -18.69
C PHE A 81 1.50 -0.19 -19.60
N ALA A 82 2.46 0.72 -19.77
CA ALA A 82 2.36 1.84 -20.70
C ALA A 82 2.26 1.35 -22.15
N GLU A 83 3.01 0.32 -22.52
CA GLU A 83 2.94 -0.32 -23.84
C GLU A 83 1.55 -0.90 -24.12
N LYS A 84 0.87 -1.48 -23.12
CA LYS A 84 -0.53 -1.94 -23.27
C LYS A 84 -1.50 -0.80 -23.58
N LEU A 85 -1.18 0.42 -23.16
CA LEU A 85 -1.95 1.62 -23.46
C LEU A 85 -1.57 2.23 -24.82
N ALA A 86 -0.47 1.80 -25.45
CA ALA A 86 -0.01 2.36 -26.71
C ALA A 86 -1.08 2.22 -27.79
N GLY A 87 -1.32 3.30 -28.53
CA GLY A 87 -2.40 3.39 -29.52
C GLY A 87 -3.78 3.77 -28.97
N ILE A 88 -3.95 3.87 -27.64
CA ILE A 88 -5.19 4.33 -27.01
C ILE A 88 -5.03 5.79 -26.59
N SER A 89 -5.30 6.73 -27.50
CA SER A 89 -5.33 8.17 -27.19
C SER A 89 -6.75 8.60 -26.74
N PRO A 90 -6.89 9.48 -25.73
CA PRO A 90 -5.83 10.19 -24.99
C PRO A 90 -5.31 9.45 -23.75
N ALA A 91 -5.77 8.21 -23.46
CA ALA A 91 -5.37 7.48 -22.25
C ALA A 91 -3.84 7.32 -22.09
N TYR A 92 -3.14 6.97 -23.17
CA TYR A 92 -1.68 6.80 -23.17
C TYR A 92 -0.94 8.09 -22.80
N GLU A 93 -1.30 9.20 -23.46
CA GLU A 93 -0.69 10.50 -23.25
C GLU A 93 -0.94 11.00 -21.82
N ASN A 94 -2.18 10.86 -21.34
CA ASN A 94 -2.54 11.23 -19.98
C ASN A 94 -1.78 10.40 -18.96
N PHE A 95 -1.65 9.08 -19.15
CA PHE A 95 -0.88 8.21 -18.27
C PHE A 95 0.59 8.65 -18.19
N ASN A 96 1.24 8.91 -19.33
CA ASN A 96 2.64 9.33 -19.37
C ASN A 96 2.88 10.69 -18.69
N ASN A 97 1.92 11.61 -18.83
CA ASN A 97 1.96 12.93 -18.20
C ASN A 97 1.70 12.91 -16.69
N MET A 98 1.20 11.80 -16.12
CA MET A 98 1.00 11.65 -14.69
C MET A 98 2.32 11.45 -13.92
N SER A 99 2.31 11.81 -12.64
CA SER A 99 3.47 11.61 -11.77
C SER A 99 3.81 10.13 -11.59
N ARG A 100 5.09 9.82 -11.31
CA ARG A 100 5.57 8.44 -11.10
C ARG A 100 4.71 7.65 -10.11
N SER A 101 4.34 8.27 -8.98
CA SER A 101 3.49 7.63 -7.97
C SER A 101 2.12 7.24 -8.51
N ILE A 102 1.54 8.02 -9.41
CA ILE A 102 0.22 7.73 -9.98
C ILE A 102 0.33 6.60 -10.99
N ARG A 103 1.34 6.64 -11.88
CA ARG A 103 1.60 5.56 -12.86
C ARG A 103 1.79 4.22 -12.16
N PHE A 104 2.63 4.19 -11.12
CA PHE A 104 2.83 3.01 -10.27
C PHE A 104 1.54 2.50 -9.64
N THR A 105 0.65 3.40 -9.21
CA THR A 105 -0.62 3.00 -8.57
C THR A 105 -1.56 2.34 -9.57
N TYR A 106 -1.65 2.87 -10.79
CA TYR A 106 -2.40 2.23 -11.87
C TYR A 106 -1.84 0.86 -12.25
N THR A 107 -0.54 0.77 -12.48
CA THR A 107 0.15 -0.49 -12.79
C THR A 107 -0.06 -1.52 -11.68
N LYS A 108 0.10 -1.12 -10.40
CA LYS A 108 -0.13 -1.99 -9.25
C LYS A 108 -1.55 -2.54 -9.22
N ARG A 109 -2.54 -1.70 -9.50
CA ARG A 109 -3.94 -2.11 -9.52
C ARG A 109 -4.19 -3.15 -10.61
N TYR A 110 -3.72 -2.89 -11.83
CA TYR A 110 -3.84 -3.82 -12.96
C TYR A 110 -3.21 -5.19 -12.61
N LEU A 111 -2.00 -5.20 -12.06
CA LEU A 111 -1.28 -6.43 -11.69
C LEU A 111 -1.82 -7.13 -10.43
N SER A 112 -2.68 -6.48 -9.65
CA SER A 112 -3.24 -7.08 -8.43
C SER A 112 -4.27 -8.19 -8.71
N PHE A 113 -4.84 -8.23 -9.91
CA PHE A 113 -5.83 -9.22 -10.31
C PHE A 113 -5.17 -10.50 -10.80
N LYS A 114 -5.56 -11.64 -10.20
CA LYS A 114 -4.96 -12.95 -10.49
C LYS A 114 -5.40 -13.54 -11.83
N SER A 115 -6.66 -13.37 -12.23
CA SER A 115 -7.20 -13.90 -13.49
C SER A 115 -7.12 -12.87 -14.63
N GLU A 116 -6.94 -13.35 -15.85
CA GLU A 116 -6.82 -12.49 -17.02
C GLU A 116 -8.13 -11.75 -17.32
N GLU A 117 -9.27 -12.39 -17.12
CA GLU A 117 -10.59 -11.77 -17.31
C GLU A 117 -10.81 -10.63 -16.32
N ALA A 118 -10.32 -10.77 -15.09
CA ALA A 118 -10.38 -9.71 -14.10
C ALA A 118 -9.43 -8.55 -14.44
N ARG A 119 -8.22 -8.85 -14.94
CA ARG A 119 -7.27 -7.84 -15.44
C ARG A 119 -7.86 -7.05 -16.61
N GLN A 120 -8.47 -7.72 -17.58
CA GLN A 120 -9.05 -7.07 -18.75
C GLN A 120 -10.21 -6.13 -18.37
N ARG A 121 -11.13 -6.59 -17.50
CA ARG A 121 -12.21 -5.73 -16.99
C ARG A 121 -11.71 -4.52 -16.21
N ASP A 122 -10.61 -4.66 -15.47
CA ASP A 122 -10.03 -3.52 -14.76
C ASP A 122 -9.25 -2.60 -15.71
N PHE A 123 -8.60 -3.15 -16.73
CA PHE A 123 -7.92 -2.39 -17.77
C PHE A 123 -8.88 -1.44 -18.50
N GLU A 124 -10.06 -1.91 -18.91
CA GLU A 124 -11.10 -1.07 -19.52
C GLU A 124 -11.52 0.09 -18.60
N LYS A 125 -11.66 -0.18 -17.30
CA LYS A 125 -11.96 0.87 -16.31
C LYS A 125 -10.82 1.86 -16.15
N ILE A 126 -9.57 1.38 -16.17
CA ILE A 126 -8.40 2.24 -16.13
C ILE A 126 -8.36 3.14 -17.37
N VAL A 127 -8.57 2.58 -18.56
CA VAL A 127 -8.63 3.32 -19.82
C VAL A 127 -9.72 4.40 -19.79
N ASP A 128 -10.95 4.08 -19.36
CA ASP A 128 -12.04 5.07 -19.24
C ASP A 128 -11.64 6.24 -18.32
N ARG A 129 -10.98 5.95 -17.20
CA ARG A 129 -10.49 6.98 -16.28
C ARG A 129 -9.36 7.81 -16.87
N LEU A 130 -8.41 7.18 -17.53
CA LEU A 130 -7.27 7.85 -18.17
C LEU A 130 -7.74 8.72 -19.34
N ASN A 131 -8.75 8.28 -20.11
CA ASN A 131 -9.39 9.11 -21.13
C ASN A 131 -9.98 10.40 -20.55
N LYS A 132 -10.47 10.35 -19.31
CA LYS A 132 -10.98 11.51 -18.56
C LYS A 132 -9.91 12.24 -17.75
N ASN A 133 -8.64 11.86 -17.89
CA ASN A 133 -7.49 12.37 -17.13
C ASN A 133 -7.68 12.30 -15.59
N LEU A 134 -8.37 11.26 -15.11
CA LEU A 134 -8.63 11.06 -13.69
C LEU A 134 -7.50 10.27 -13.03
N LYS A 135 -7.28 10.49 -11.73
CA LYS A 135 -6.32 9.73 -10.91
C LYS A 135 -6.89 8.35 -10.50
N PRO A 136 -6.06 7.39 -10.05
CA PRO A 136 -6.53 6.10 -9.51
C PRO A 136 -7.49 6.30 -8.33
N MET A 137 -8.42 5.35 -8.15
CA MET A 137 -9.26 5.27 -6.93
C MET A 137 -8.53 4.52 -5.83
#